data_AF-A0A534NQ20-F1
#
_entry.id   AF-A0A534NQ20-F1
#
_cell.length_a   1.000
_cell.length_b   1.000
_cell.length_c   1.000
_cell.angle_alpha   90.00
_cell.angle_beta   90.00
_cell.angle_gamma   90.00
#
_symmetry.space_group_name_H-M   'P 1'
#
loop_
_entity.id
_entity.type
_entity.pdbx_description
1 polymer ?
#
loop_
_entity_poly.entity_id
_entity_poly.type
_entity_poly.pdbx_seq_one_letter_code
_entity_poly.pdbx_strand_id
1 'polypeptide(L)'
;MSVRVDESRHRAALAQLDEAEVALRRALALLARAHPLEPPVPDQDRSGGGPGGVQRVQRPCDEQIGHRETSGLVSRYMRGMDERHHLDGRLLAALGSRGAAMFDPYEDDPGNSGLWLLDPRELESRILRVAAAGFQPSVHCIGDRACALVLEAFTKVPRTLRARAEHLQVLRPRDVPLLKKSGAIASMQPTHATSDAAWAEDRLGHGTERQRGAYAWRQALDAGAALAFGSDFPVEDIDPRAGLRAAVTRKPAAEPAWMPEQRLRRDEALRAFTAGAAWAEFAEGRRGCIREGFDDDLTVFGRDVMAVHVDELCSVPIAATVVGGRGVYAGA
;
A
#
# COMPACT_ATOMS: atom_id res chain seq x y z
N MET A 1 41.19 -27.04 16.92
CA MET A 1 39.99 -27.83 16.52
C MET A 1 38.98 -26.87 15.93
N SER A 2 38.84 -26.81 14.61
CA SER A 2 37.78 -26.04 13.96
C SER A 2 36.54 -26.92 13.85
N VAL A 3 35.46 -26.52 14.53
CA VAL A 3 34.15 -27.14 14.39
C VAL A 3 33.58 -26.67 13.06
N ARG A 4 33.51 -27.57 12.06
CA ARG A 4 32.76 -27.30 10.83
C ARG A 4 31.28 -27.50 11.12
N VAL A 5 30.50 -26.43 10.99
CA VAL A 5 29.04 -26.51 11.03
C VAL A 5 28.57 -27.10 9.70
N ASP A 6 27.81 -28.19 9.78
CA ASP A 6 27.19 -28.82 8.62
C ASP A 6 26.05 -27.94 8.10
N GLU A 7 26.39 -27.05 7.16
CA GLU A 7 25.45 -26.09 6.56
C GLU A 7 24.31 -26.76 5.78
N SER A 8 24.43 -28.04 5.44
CA SER A 8 23.38 -28.76 4.71
C SER A 8 22.22 -29.14 5.65
N ARG A 9 22.54 -29.61 6.86
CA ARG A 9 21.56 -29.88 7.91
C ARG A 9 20.93 -28.60 8.47
N HIS A 10 21.69 -27.50 8.55
CA HIS A 10 21.17 -26.22 9.00
C HIS A 10 20.16 -25.62 7.98
N ARG A 11 20.47 -25.68 6.67
CA ARG A 11 19.52 -25.25 5.62
C ARG A 11 18.26 -26.12 5.56
N ALA A 12 18.39 -27.44 5.72
CA ALA A 12 17.24 -28.35 5.74
C ALA A 12 16.34 -28.12 6.97
N ALA A 13 16.92 -27.86 8.14
CA ALA A 13 16.18 -27.53 9.36
C ALA A 13 15.45 -26.17 9.25
N LEU A 14 16.08 -25.17 8.62
CA LEU A 14 15.45 -23.86 8.37
C LEU A 14 14.30 -23.95 7.36
N ALA A 15 14.44 -24.77 6.31
CA ALA A 15 13.36 -24.99 5.35
C ALA A 15 12.15 -25.72 5.97
N GLN A 16 12.38 -26.64 6.90
CA GLN A 16 11.31 -27.34 7.62
C GLN A 16 10.60 -26.46 8.66
N LEU A 17 11.30 -25.48 9.24
CA LEU A 17 10.70 -24.52 10.18
C LEU A 17 9.75 -23.55 9.46
N ASP A 18 10.11 -23.08 8.26
CA ASP A 18 9.23 -22.25 7.40
C ASP A 18 7.96 -23.02 7.00
N GLU A 19 8.07 -24.30 6.62
CA GLU A 19 6.90 -25.12 6.26
C GLU A 19 6.00 -25.42 7.47
N ALA A 20 6.58 -25.71 8.63
CA ALA A 20 5.83 -25.97 9.85
C ALA A 20 5.10 -24.71 10.36
N GLU A 21 5.72 -23.53 10.24
CA GLU A 21 5.11 -22.27 10.63
C GLU A 21 3.99 -21.85 9.66
N VAL A 22 4.19 -22.03 8.36
CA VAL A 22 3.14 -21.83 7.35
C VAL A 22 1.98 -22.81 7.55
N ALA A 23 2.25 -24.08 7.85
CA ALA A 23 1.23 -25.08 8.14
C ALA A 23 0.45 -24.76 9.42
N LEU A 24 1.13 -24.33 10.49
CA LEU A 24 0.50 -23.92 11.75
C LEU A 24 -0.40 -22.70 11.58
N ARG A 25 0.04 -21.69 10.82
CA ARG A 25 -0.75 -20.47 10.57
C ARG A 25 -1.92 -20.73 9.62
N ARG A 26 -1.76 -21.63 8.64
CA ARG A 26 -2.85 -22.11 7.79
C ARG A 26 -3.92 -22.85 8.62
N ALA A 27 -3.50 -23.65 9.60
CA ALA A 27 -4.42 -24.31 10.53
C ALA A 27 -5.18 -23.28 11.40
N LEU A 28 -4.51 -22.26 11.91
CA LEU A 28 -5.15 -21.18 12.68
C LEU A 28 -6.13 -20.34 11.84
N ALA A 29 -5.79 -20.03 10.59
CA ALA A 29 -6.67 -19.31 9.68
C ALA A 29 -7.91 -20.11 9.27
N LEU A 30 -7.78 -21.45 9.14
CA LEU A 30 -8.92 -22.34 8.89
C LEU A 30 -9.82 -22.47 10.13
N LEU A 31 -9.24 -22.53 11.33
CA LEU A 31 -9.99 -22.55 12.59
C LEU A 31 -10.79 -21.26 12.83
N ALA A 32 -10.22 -20.10 12.49
CA ALA A 32 -10.90 -18.80 12.57
C ALA A 32 -12.10 -18.69 11.61
N ARG A 33 -12.11 -19.46 10.51
CA ARG A 33 -13.24 -19.53 9.55
C ARG A 33 -14.30 -20.55 9.96
N ALA A 34 -13.95 -21.56 10.76
CA ALA A 34 -14.86 -22.60 11.20
C ALA A 34 -15.75 -22.20 12.39
N HIS A 35 -15.37 -21.14 13.13
CA HIS A 35 -16.18 -20.55 14.19
C HIS A 35 -16.67 -19.15 13.79
N PRO A 36 -17.87 -19.01 13.21
CA PRO A 36 -18.50 -17.70 13.12
C PRO A 36 -18.69 -17.14 14.54
N LEU A 37 -18.25 -15.90 14.76
CA LEU A 37 -18.56 -15.15 15.98
C LEU A 37 -20.08 -15.16 16.16
N GLU A 38 -20.55 -15.62 17.32
CA GLU A 38 -21.97 -15.58 17.65
C GLU A 38 -22.51 -14.15 17.51
N PRO A 39 -23.74 -13.98 17.00
CA PRO A 39 -24.32 -12.65 16.88
C PRO A 39 -24.49 -12.02 18.27
N PRO A 40 -24.34 -10.69 18.39
CA PRO A 40 -24.51 -10.02 19.66
C PRO A 40 -25.93 -10.22 20.19
N VAL A 41 -26.04 -10.67 21.44
CA VAL A 41 -27.29 -10.74 22.20
C VAL A 41 -27.83 -9.30 22.37
N PRO A 42 -29.14 -9.04 22.18
CA PRO A 42 -29.69 -7.71 22.41
C PRO A 42 -29.62 -7.33 23.88
N ASP A 43 -29.10 -6.13 24.16
CA ASP A 43 -28.96 -5.56 25.50
C ASP A 43 -30.36 -5.27 26.08
N GLN A 44 -30.78 -6.08 27.06
CA GLN A 44 -31.92 -5.76 27.92
C GLN A 44 -31.39 -5.10 29.19
N ASP A 45 -31.88 -3.87 29.42
CA ASP A 45 -31.93 -3.13 30.67
C ASP A 45 -30.64 -2.97 31.51
N ARG A 46 -30.17 -1.72 31.60
CA ARG A 46 -29.30 -1.27 32.69
C ARG A 46 -29.99 -0.22 33.53
N SER A 47 -30.60 -0.68 34.63
CA SER A 47 -30.77 0.12 35.84
C SER A 47 -30.04 -0.56 37.00
N GLY A 48 -29.29 0.22 37.78
CA GLY A 48 -28.71 -0.23 39.06
C GLY A 48 -27.18 -0.22 39.12
N GLY A 49 -26.62 0.72 39.88
CA GLY A 49 -25.21 0.81 40.22
C GLY A 49 -24.80 -0.04 41.44
N GLY A 50 -23.52 -0.39 41.51
CA GLY A 50 -22.87 -1.06 42.65
C GLY A 50 -21.51 -1.67 42.26
N PRO A 51 -20.52 -1.75 43.17
CA PRO A 51 -19.11 -1.60 42.83
C PRO A 51 -18.36 -2.93 42.63
N GLY A 52 -17.37 -2.92 41.72
CA GLY A 52 -16.36 -3.96 41.59
C GLY A 52 -16.62 -4.95 40.44
N GLY A 53 -15.87 -4.81 39.36
CA GLY A 53 -15.84 -5.78 38.26
C GLY A 53 -15.07 -5.22 37.07
N VAL A 54 -13.91 -5.80 36.80
CA VAL A 54 -13.02 -5.45 35.68
C VAL A 54 -13.82 -5.42 34.37
N GLN A 55 -14.10 -4.22 33.86
CA GLN A 55 -14.59 -4.07 32.49
C GLN A 55 -13.40 -4.30 31.55
N ARG A 56 -13.57 -5.26 30.62
CA ARG A 56 -12.73 -5.38 29.44
C ARG A 56 -12.76 -4.04 28.71
N VAL A 57 -11.72 -3.25 28.89
CA VAL A 57 -11.44 -2.09 28.05
C VAL A 57 -11.03 -2.64 26.70
N GLN A 58 -11.95 -2.60 25.75
CA GLN A 58 -11.63 -2.73 24.33
C GLN A 58 -10.81 -1.50 23.98
N ARG A 59 -9.49 -1.68 23.84
CA ARG A 59 -8.55 -0.59 23.56
C ARG A 59 -8.97 0.11 22.25
N PRO A 60 -9.01 1.45 22.22
CA PRO A 60 -9.07 2.20 20.97
C PRO A 60 -7.86 1.84 20.08
N CYS A 61 -8.08 1.74 18.77
CA CYS A 61 -7.03 1.53 17.77
C CYS A 61 -6.15 2.78 17.54
N ASP A 62 -5.77 3.48 18.60
CA ASP A 62 -4.85 4.60 18.57
C ASP A 62 -3.60 4.23 19.38
N GLU A 63 -2.65 3.57 18.74
CA GLU A 63 -1.23 3.52 19.11
C GLU A 63 -0.50 2.64 18.09
N GLN A 64 0.27 3.26 17.18
CA GLN A 64 1.60 2.81 16.74
C GLN A 64 2.10 3.65 15.56
N ILE A 65 2.50 4.90 15.86
CA ILE A 65 3.61 5.56 15.19
C ILE A 65 4.54 6.01 16.32
N GLY A 66 5.79 5.52 16.35
CA GLY A 66 6.83 6.01 17.24
C GLY A 66 7.73 4.93 17.83
N HIS A 67 9.02 5.03 17.50
CA HIS A 67 10.13 4.26 18.06
C HIS A 67 10.06 4.04 19.59
N ARG A 68 10.42 2.83 20.03
CA ARG A 68 11.08 2.63 21.33
C ARG A 68 12.15 1.56 21.22
N GLU A 69 13.40 1.97 21.44
CA GLU A 69 14.51 1.04 21.69
C GLU A 69 14.19 0.15 22.89
N THR A 70 14.31 -1.17 22.71
CA THR A 70 14.53 -2.10 23.82
C THR A 70 15.54 -3.18 23.40
N SER A 71 16.75 -3.02 23.94
CA SER A 71 17.70 -4.04 24.39
C SER A 71 17.81 -5.37 23.62
N GLY A 72 19.01 -5.59 23.07
CA GLY A 72 19.78 -6.85 23.16
C GLY A 72 19.09 -8.14 22.72
N LEU A 73 19.61 -8.74 21.63
CA LEU A 73 19.18 -9.98 20.94
C LEU A 73 18.00 -9.90 19.96
N VAL A 74 17.05 -8.96 20.10
CA VAL A 74 15.91 -8.83 19.16
C VAL A 74 16.29 -8.19 17.80
N SER A 75 17.41 -7.47 17.74
CA SER A 75 17.88 -6.74 16.54
C SER A 75 18.27 -7.63 15.33
N ARG A 76 18.48 -8.94 15.50
CA ARG A 76 18.88 -9.83 14.38
C ARG A 76 17.71 -10.48 13.63
N TYR A 77 16.52 -10.58 14.24
CA TYR A 77 15.36 -11.27 13.65
C TYR A 77 14.29 -10.33 13.07
N MET A 78 14.31 -9.04 13.41
CA MET A 78 13.38 -8.02 12.88
C MET A 78 13.70 -7.52 11.46
N ARG A 79 14.22 -8.37 10.57
CA ARG A 79 14.55 -8.01 9.16
C ARG A 79 13.74 -8.74 8.09
N GLY A 80 12.74 -9.55 8.45
CA GLY A 80 12.03 -10.39 7.48
C GLY A 80 10.59 -10.00 7.19
N MET A 81 9.86 -9.51 8.19
CA MET A 81 8.41 -9.30 8.13
C MET A 81 8.04 -8.26 9.19
N ASP A 82 7.25 -7.25 8.83
CA ASP A 82 6.58 -6.38 9.81
C ASP A 82 5.61 -7.23 10.66
N GLU A 83 5.21 -6.74 11.84
CA GLU A 83 4.22 -7.38 12.74
C GLU A 83 2.90 -7.75 12.03
N ARG A 84 2.58 -7.11 10.88
CA ARG A 84 1.47 -7.45 9.98
C ARG A 84 1.81 -8.39 8.81
N HIS A 85 3.03 -8.91 8.75
CA HIS A 85 3.50 -9.90 7.79
C HIS A 85 3.40 -9.47 6.32
N HIS A 86 3.47 -8.17 6.05
CA HIS A 86 3.82 -7.67 4.72
C HIS A 86 5.25 -8.12 4.40
N LEU A 87 5.47 -8.53 3.15
CA LEU A 87 6.84 -8.69 2.64
C LEU A 87 7.51 -7.32 2.76
N ASP A 88 8.55 -7.20 3.60
CA ASP A 88 9.23 -5.93 3.90
C ASP A 88 9.57 -5.19 2.59
N GLY A 89 9.00 -3.99 2.46
CA GLY A 89 8.98 -3.14 1.26
C GLY A 89 10.35 -2.57 0.85
N ARG A 90 11.44 -3.03 1.46
CA ARG A 90 12.82 -2.70 1.05
C ARG A 90 13.23 -3.39 -0.25
N LEU A 91 12.31 -3.78 -1.11
CA LEU A 91 12.63 -4.69 -2.20
C LEU A 91 13.10 -4.01 -3.46
N LEU A 92 12.78 -2.72 -3.70
CA LEU A 92 13.29 -2.00 -4.87
C LEU A 92 13.57 -0.55 -4.47
N ALA A 93 14.68 0.00 -4.93
CA ALA A 93 15.09 1.35 -4.57
C ALA A 93 14.30 2.41 -5.35
N ALA A 94 14.41 3.68 -4.93
CA ALA A 94 13.62 4.77 -5.48
C ALA A 94 14.10 5.20 -6.87
N LEU A 95 13.18 5.77 -7.67
CA LEU A 95 13.55 6.50 -8.88
C LEU A 95 14.49 7.66 -8.51
N GLY A 96 14.22 8.29 -7.35
CA GLY A 96 15.02 9.25 -6.57
C GLY A 96 16.54 9.09 -6.71
N SER A 97 17.00 7.90 -6.38
CA SER A 97 18.41 7.58 -6.21
C SER A 97 19.00 6.82 -7.39
N ARG A 98 18.27 6.73 -8.52
CA ARG A 98 18.58 5.83 -9.63
C ARG A 98 18.69 4.36 -9.19
N GLY A 99 17.94 4.00 -8.16
CA GLY A 99 17.97 2.66 -7.58
C GLY A 99 16.84 1.78 -8.07
N ALA A 100 15.76 2.34 -8.62
CA ALA A 100 14.66 1.56 -9.15
C ALA A 100 15.14 0.68 -10.32
N ALA A 101 14.77 -0.61 -10.29
CA ALA A 101 15.23 -1.57 -11.29
C ALA A 101 14.54 -1.32 -12.64
N MET A 102 15.33 -0.92 -13.64
CA MET A 102 14.89 -0.57 -14.99
C MET A 102 15.26 -1.65 -16.00
N PHE A 103 14.58 -1.69 -17.15
CA PHE A 103 14.98 -2.56 -18.27
C PHE A 103 16.19 -2.00 -19.01
N ASP A 104 16.17 -0.69 -19.26
CA ASP A 104 17.25 0.04 -19.89
C ASP A 104 17.98 0.90 -18.84
N PRO A 105 19.22 1.36 -19.10
CA PRO A 105 19.88 2.32 -18.22
C PRO A 105 19.09 3.63 -18.03
N TYR A 106 19.33 4.31 -16.92
CA TYR A 106 18.86 5.68 -16.68
C TYR A 106 19.41 6.63 -17.75
N GLU A 107 18.60 7.58 -18.19
CA GLU A 107 18.99 8.53 -19.25
C GLU A 107 20.16 9.44 -18.80
N ASP A 108 20.13 9.88 -17.54
CA ASP A 108 21.16 10.71 -16.91
C ASP A 108 22.30 9.93 -16.23
N ASP A 109 22.32 8.60 -16.32
CA ASP A 109 23.37 7.73 -15.76
C ASP A 109 23.57 6.46 -16.60
N PRO A 110 24.23 6.60 -17.78
CA PRO A 110 24.44 5.48 -18.70
C PRO A 110 25.22 4.34 -18.05
N GLY A 111 24.69 3.12 -18.16
CA GLY A 111 25.27 1.91 -17.57
C GLY A 111 24.69 1.55 -16.19
N ASN A 112 23.91 2.42 -15.58
CA ASN A 112 23.14 2.12 -14.38
C ASN A 112 21.69 1.76 -14.75
N SER A 113 21.21 0.57 -14.40
CA SER A 113 19.80 0.15 -14.56
C SER A 113 19.11 -0.11 -13.22
N GLY A 114 19.62 0.51 -12.15
CA GLY A 114 19.13 0.35 -10.80
C GLY A 114 19.64 -0.89 -10.09
N LEU A 115 19.06 -1.12 -8.92
CA LEU A 115 19.51 -2.11 -7.95
C LEU A 115 18.42 -3.15 -7.70
N TRP A 116 18.87 -4.38 -7.49
CA TRP A 116 18.05 -5.47 -7.01
C TRP A 116 18.47 -5.76 -5.56
N LEU A 117 17.56 -5.48 -4.62
CA LEU A 117 17.78 -5.79 -3.20
C LEU A 117 17.50 -7.27 -2.89
N LEU A 118 16.91 -7.97 -3.87
CA LEU A 118 16.69 -9.41 -3.94
C LEU A 118 17.10 -9.91 -5.31
N ASP A 119 17.67 -11.12 -5.41
CA ASP A 119 17.82 -11.81 -6.69
C ASP A 119 16.45 -11.86 -7.43
N PRO A 120 16.33 -11.28 -8.63
CA PRO A 120 15.09 -11.31 -9.43
C PRO A 120 14.54 -12.73 -9.62
N ARG A 121 15.39 -13.75 -9.63
CA ARG A 121 15.02 -15.15 -9.79
C ARG A 121 14.24 -15.68 -8.59
N GLU A 122 14.38 -15.05 -7.42
CA GLU A 122 13.65 -15.41 -6.20
C GLU A 122 12.34 -14.63 -6.03
N LEU A 123 12.10 -13.57 -6.80
CA LEU A 123 10.95 -12.68 -6.61
C LEU A 123 9.62 -13.45 -6.69
N GLU A 124 9.45 -14.21 -7.77
CA GLU A 124 8.23 -14.99 -7.98
C GLU A 124 8.04 -16.03 -6.86
N SER A 125 9.08 -16.80 -6.53
CA SER A 125 8.96 -17.86 -5.52
C SER A 125 8.62 -17.29 -4.14
N ARG A 126 9.12 -16.10 -3.79
CA ARG A 126 8.76 -15.40 -2.55
C ARG A 126 7.32 -14.92 -2.56
N ILE A 127 6.88 -14.27 -3.64
CA ILE A 127 5.48 -13.84 -3.79
C ILE A 127 4.52 -15.03 -3.68
N LEU A 128 4.85 -16.15 -4.34
CA LEU A 128 4.03 -17.35 -4.31
C LEU A 128 4.03 -18.04 -2.94
N ARG A 129 5.13 -17.98 -2.17
CA ARG A 129 5.14 -18.47 -0.79
C ARG A 129 4.21 -17.67 0.12
N VAL A 130 4.24 -16.33 0.02
CA VAL A 130 3.32 -15.45 0.76
C VAL A 130 1.87 -15.76 0.39
N ALA A 131 1.59 -15.89 -0.91
CA ALA A 131 0.26 -16.24 -1.40
C ALA A 131 -0.21 -17.64 -0.96
N ALA A 132 0.67 -18.65 -1.01
CA ALA A 132 0.36 -20.01 -0.57
C ALA A 132 0.06 -20.10 0.93
N ALA A 133 0.66 -19.21 1.73
CA ALA A 133 0.35 -19.05 3.15
C ALA A 133 -0.97 -18.29 3.41
N GLY A 134 -1.67 -17.84 2.37
CA GLY A 134 -2.97 -17.17 2.46
C GLY A 134 -2.89 -15.67 2.76
N PHE A 135 -1.70 -15.07 2.69
CA PHE A 135 -1.51 -13.64 2.88
C PHE A 135 -1.63 -12.89 1.56
N GLN A 136 -2.06 -11.62 1.63
CA GLN A 136 -2.08 -10.70 0.50
C GLN A 136 -0.64 -10.30 0.15
N PRO A 137 -0.15 -10.61 -1.07
CA PRO A 137 1.15 -10.11 -1.50
C PRO A 137 1.05 -8.61 -1.79
N SER A 138 1.84 -7.81 -1.09
CA SER A 138 2.01 -6.37 -1.32
C SER A 138 3.48 -6.13 -1.63
N VAL A 139 3.78 -5.68 -2.84
CA VAL A 139 5.16 -5.61 -3.32
C VAL A 139 5.45 -4.22 -3.84
N HIS A 140 6.43 -3.57 -3.21
CA HIS A 140 7.03 -2.32 -3.66
C HIS A 140 7.63 -2.50 -5.06
N CYS A 141 7.13 -1.76 -6.07
CA CYS A 141 7.69 -1.74 -7.41
C CYS A 141 7.63 -0.36 -8.08
N ILE A 142 8.80 0.22 -8.34
CA ILE A 142 8.93 1.55 -8.96
C ILE A 142 9.36 1.43 -10.43
N GLY A 143 10.51 0.82 -10.70
CA GLY A 143 11.09 0.78 -12.04
C GLY A 143 10.28 -0.10 -12.99
N ASP A 144 10.43 0.11 -14.30
CA ASP A 144 9.62 -0.61 -15.30
C ASP A 144 9.88 -2.12 -15.29
N ARG A 145 11.14 -2.54 -15.07
CA ARG A 145 11.51 -3.95 -14.92
C ARG A 145 10.99 -4.56 -13.63
N ALA A 146 11.11 -3.81 -12.55
CA ALA A 146 10.51 -4.16 -11.28
C ALA A 146 8.99 -4.41 -11.40
N CYS A 147 8.26 -3.45 -11.97
CA CYS A 147 6.82 -3.53 -12.16
C CYS A 147 6.43 -4.73 -13.03
N ALA A 148 7.09 -4.93 -14.17
CA ALA A 148 6.79 -6.04 -15.07
C ALA A 148 6.94 -7.42 -14.38
N LEU A 149 8.06 -7.65 -13.67
CA LEU A 149 8.30 -8.93 -13.00
C LEU A 149 7.33 -9.18 -11.83
N VAL A 150 6.96 -8.13 -11.09
CA VAL A 150 5.94 -8.23 -10.03
C VAL A 150 4.57 -8.59 -10.63
N LEU A 151 4.16 -7.90 -11.69
CA LEU A 151 2.89 -8.19 -12.36
C LEU A 151 2.86 -9.59 -12.99
N GLU A 152 3.98 -10.06 -13.56
CA GLU A 152 4.15 -11.45 -14.04
C GLU A 152 3.94 -12.45 -12.91
N ALA A 153 4.59 -12.27 -11.77
CA ALA A 153 4.42 -13.14 -10.61
C ALA A 153 2.97 -13.12 -10.10
N PHE A 154 2.32 -11.96 -10.07
CA PHE A 154 0.92 -11.82 -9.68
C PHE A 154 -0.07 -12.53 -10.61
N THR A 155 0.29 -12.82 -11.87
CA THR A 155 -0.56 -13.67 -12.73
C THR A 155 -0.77 -15.08 -12.18
N LYS A 156 0.10 -15.53 -11.27
CA LYS A 156 0.05 -16.84 -10.61
C LYS A 156 -0.55 -16.78 -9.20
N VAL A 157 -0.85 -15.58 -8.69
CA VAL A 157 -1.47 -15.39 -7.37
C VAL A 157 -3.01 -15.51 -7.50
N PRO A 158 -3.70 -16.25 -6.62
CA PRO A 158 -5.16 -16.27 -6.60
C PRO A 158 -5.74 -14.85 -6.47
N ARG A 159 -6.67 -14.48 -7.36
CA ARG A 159 -7.30 -13.13 -7.36
C ARG A 159 -8.01 -12.79 -6.05
N THR A 160 -8.45 -13.80 -5.29
CA THR A 160 -9.06 -13.63 -3.97
C THR A 160 -8.11 -13.02 -2.94
N LEU A 161 -6.80 -13.10 -3.15
CA LEU A 161 -5.79 -12.49 -2.28
C LEU A 161 -5.52 -11.02 -2.60
N ARG A 162 -6.08 -10.48 -3.69
CA ARG A 162 -6.00 -9.05 -4.05
C ARG A 162 -4.58 -8.48 -3.99
N ALA A 163 -3.63 -9.15 -4.65
CA ALA A 163 -2.22 -8.73 -4.64
C ALA A 163 -2.08 -7.24 -5.02
N ARG A 164 -1.22 -6.51 -4.31
CA ARG A 164 -1.01 -5.08 -4.48
C ARG A 164 0.36 -4.81 -5.07
N ALA A 165 0.38 -4.10 -6.20
CA ALA A 165 1.57 -3.49 -6.73
C ALA A 165 1.68 -2.11 -6.08
N GLU A 166 2.61 -1.97 -5.14
CA GLU A 166 2.83 -0.72 -4.42
C GLU A 166 3.71 0.21 -5.27
N HIS A 167 3.35 1.49 -5.31
CA HIS A 167 3.82 2.53 -6.21
C HIS A 167 3.41 2.35 -7.66
N LEU A 168 3.71 1.18 -8.26
CA LEU A 168 3.53 0.88 -9.69
C LEU A 168 3.98 2.08 -10.54
N GLN A 169 5.14 2.65 -10.20
CA GLN A 169 5.49 4.02 -10.55
C GLN A 169 5.80 4.18 -12.04
N VAL A 170 6.41 3.19 -12.68
CA VAL A 170 6.69 3.20 -14.12
C VAL A 170 5.99 2.00 -14.78
N LEU A 171 4.72 2.17 -15.14
CA LEU A 171 3.94 1.19 -15.88
C LEU A 171 4.01 1.49 -17.38
N ARG A 172 4.89 0.79 -18.10
CA ARG A 172 5.00 0.98 -19.56
C ARG A 172 3.65 0.65 -20.22
N PRO A 173 3.22 1.43 -21.23
CA PRO A 173 2.04 1.13 -22.04
C PRO A 173 1.93 -0.33 -22.51
N ARG A 174 3.06 -0.95 -22.89
CA ARG A 174 3.08 -2.37 -23.29
C ARG A 174 2.80 -3.37 -22.17
N ASP A 175 2.95 -2.99 -20.91
CA ASP A 175 2.68 -3.85 -19.73
C ASP A 175 1.24 -3.71 -19.22
N VAL A 176 0.44 -2.82 -19.79
CA VAL A 176 -0.97 -2.65 -19.40
C VAL A 176 -1.79 -3.95 -19.53
N PRO A 177 -1.66 -4.75 -20.61
CA PRO A 177 -2.33 -6.05 -20.68
C PRO A 177 -1.89 -7.01 -19.57
N LEU A 178 -0.65 -6.91 -19.11
CA LEU A 178 -0.11 -7.72 -18.02
C LEU A 178 -0.72 -7.30 -16.68
N LEU A 179 -0.86 -5.99 -16.41
CA LEU A 179 -1.58 -5.48 -15.24
C LEU A 179 -3.00 -6.07 -15.20
N LYS A 180 -3.75 -5.98 -16.31
CA LYS A 180 -5.11 -6.54 -16.40
C LYS A 180 -5.13 -8.06 -16.16
N LYS A 181 -4.17 -8.79 -16.73
CA LYS A 181 -4.04 -10.25 -16.56
C LYS A 181 -3.77 -10.61 -15.09
N SER A 182 -2.85 -9.90 -14.45
CA SER A 182 -2.47 -10.11 -13.04
C SER A 182 -3.64 -9.90 -12.09
N GLY A 183 -4.55 -8.98 -12.41
CA GLY A 183 -5.64 -8.58 -11.50
C GLY A 183 -5.14 -7.86 -10.26
N ALA A 184 -3.90 -7.35 -10.30
CA ALA A 184 -3.30 -6.62 -9.19
C ALA A 184 -4.04 -5.30 -8.92
N ILE A 185 -4.05 -4.92 -7.65
CA ILE A 185 -4.43 -3.57 -7.23
C ILE A 185 -3.25 -2.64 -7.54
N ALA A 186 -3.54 -1.53 -8.20
CA ALA A 186 -2.59 -0.43 -8.35
C ALA A 186 -2.67 0.43 -7.07
N SER A 187 -1.71 0.25 -6.17
CA SER A 187 -1.60 1.03 -4.93
C SER A 187 -0.57 2.13 -5.14
N MET A 188 -1.02 3.35 -5.38
CA MET A 188 -0.19 4.43 -5.95
C MET A 188 -0.25 5.71 -5.09
N GLN A 189 0.78 6.55 -5.18
CA GLN A 189 0.90 7.76 -4.38
C GLN A 189 0.92 9.00 -5.28
N PRO A 190 -0.19 9.76 -5.38
CA PRO A 190 -0.29 10.86 -6.32
C PRO A 190 0.72 12.00 -6.10
N THR A 191 1.08 12.29 -4.84
CA THR A 191 2.01 13.39 -4.50
C THR A 191 3.41 13.17 -5.08
N HIS A 192 3.89 11.92 -5.14
CA HIS A 192 5.18 11.61 -5.78
C HIS A 192 5.23 12.11 -7.24
N ALA A 193 4.12 12.04 -7.99
CA ALA A 193 4.12 12.52 -9.37
C ALA A 193 4.40 14.01 -9.47
N THR A 194 3.93 14.80 -8.50
CA THR A 194 4.18 16.25 -8.46
C THR A 194 5.51 16.60 -7.81
N SER A 195 5.98 15.82 -6.84
CA SER A 195 7.30 15.99 -6.20
C SER A 195 8.44 15.63 -7.15
N ASP A 196 8.22 14.62 -8.01
CA ASP A 196 9.24 14.08 -8.90
C ASP A 196 9.25 14.78 -10.28
N ALA A 197 8.21 15.57 -10.60
CA ALA A 197 8.01 16.18 -11.92
C ALA A 197 9.22 16.98 -12.43
N ALA A 198 9.93 17.67 -11.53
CA ALA A 198 11.06 18.54 -11.88
C ALA A 198 12.32 17.79 -12.35
N TRP A 199 12.42 16.48 -12.08
CA TRP A 199 13.62 15.69 -12.38
C TRP A 199 13.34 14.33 -13.02
N ALA A 200 12.08 13.85 -13.02
CA ALA A 200 11.75 12.50 -13.48
C ALA A 200 12.11 12.29 -14.96
N GLU A 201 12.01 13.33 -15.78
CA GLU A 201 12.36 13.26 -17.20
C GLU A 201 13.86 13.08 -17.43
N ASP A 202 14.71 13.69 -16.60
CA ASP A 202 16.17 13.50 -16.66
C ASP A 202 16.54 12.04 -16.45
N ARG A 203 15.73 11.29 -15.69
CA ARG A 203 15.97 9.88 -15.38
C ARG A 203 15.34 8.93 -16.39
N LEU A 204 14.11 9.22 -16.79
CA LEU A 204 13.32 8.34 -17.65
C LEU A 204 13.60 8.59 -19.14
N GLY A 205 14.07 9.79 -19.49
CA GLY A 205 14.26 10.27 -20.86
C GLY A 205 13.01 10.93 -21.41
N HIS A 206 13.18 12.12 -22.01
CA HIS A 206 12.08 12.90 -22.59
C HIS A 206 11.50 12.22 -23.85
N GLY A 207 10.17 12.14 -23.94
CA GLY A 207 9.43 11.51 -25.02
C GLY A 207 9.46 9.98 -25.02
N THR A 208 10.04 9.35 -24.00
CA THR A 208 10.22 7.89 -23.95
C THR A 208 8.93 7.16 -23.54
N GLU A 209 8.89 5.85 -23.81
CA GLU A 209 7.83 5.00 -23.28
C GLU A 209 7.81 4.99 -21.73
N ARG A 210 8.99 5.05 -21.10
CA ARG A 210 9.12 5.05 -19.64
C ARG A 210 8.51 6.31 -19.02
N GLN A 211 8.77 7.48 -19.61
CA GLN A 211 8.12 8.72 -19.20
C GLN A 211 6.59 8.61 -19.35
N ARG A 212 6.08 8.12 -20.49
CA ARG A 212 4.63 7.89 -20.71
C ARG A 212 3.99 6.93 -19.68
N GLY A 213 4.78 6.01 -19.14
CA GLY A 213 4.36 5.08 -18.09
C GLY A 213 4.47 5.62 -16.66
N ALA A 214 5.00 6.83 -16.46
CA ALA A 214 5.28 7.37 -15.13
C ALA A 214 3.99 7.83 -14.40
N TYR A 215 3.78 7.28 -13.19
CA TYR A 215 2.63 7.51 -12.32
C TYR A 215 1.31 7.37 -13.10
N ALA A 216 1.20 6.34 -13.94
CA ALA A 216 0.16 6.21 -14.94
C ALA A 216 -1.16 5.65 -14.37
N TRP A 217 -1.74 6.32 -13.36
CA TRP A 217 -2.94 5.85 -12.67
C TRP A 217 -4.21 5.89 -13.53
N ARG A 218 -4.32 6.80 -14.52
CA ARG A 218 -5.41 6.77 -15.52
C ARG A 218 -5.27 5.51 -16.37
N GLN A 219 -4.07 5.22 -16.86
CA GLN A 219 -3.79 4.02 -17.63
C GLN A 219 -4.13 2.74 -16.83
N ALA A 220 -3.77 2.69 -15.54
CA ALA A 220 -4.13 1.56 -14.67
C ALA A 220 -5.65 1.43 -14.50
N LEU A 221 -6.35 2.54 -14.26
CA LEU A 221 -7.80 2.57 -14.09
C LEU A 221 -8.53 2.13 -15.37
N ASP A 222 -8.11 2.63 -16.54
CA ASP A 222 -8.70 2.29 -17.84
C ASP A 222 -8.44 0.82 -18.21
N ALA A 223 -7.36 0.22 -17.70
CA ALA A 223 -7.10 -1.21 -17.82
C ALA A 223 -8.04 -2.09 -16.96
N GLY A 224 -8.82 -1.47 -16.07
CA GLY A 224 -9.72 -2.13 -15.12
C GLY A 224 -9.05 -2.56 -13.82
N ALA A 225 -7.87 -2.04 -13.49
CA ALA A 225 -7.26 -2.28 -12.19
C ALA A 225 -8.06 -1.57 -11.09
N ALA A 226 -8.17 -2.20 -9.92
CA ALA A 226 -8.62 -1.49 -8.72
C ALA A 226 -7.52 -0.50 -8.31
N LEU A 227 -7.90 0.75 -8.09
CA LEU A 227 -6.99 1.82 -7.71
C LEU A 227 -7.14 2.12 -6.22
N ALA A 228 -6.02 2.12 -5.50
CA ALA A 228 -5.94 2.54 -4.11
C ALA A 228 -4.88 3.64 -4.00
N PHE A 229 -5.21 4.74 -3.33
CA PHE A 229 -4.27 5.82 -3.12
C PHE A 229 -3.80 5.91 -1.67
N GLY A 230 -2.56 6.31 -1.49
CA GLY A 230 -1.94 6.62 -0.20
C GLY A 230 -0.89 7.71 -0.34
N SER A 231 -0.28 8.12 0.77
CA SER A 231 0.80 9.11 0.78
C SER A 231 2.20 8.50 0.76
N ASP A 232 2.40 7.28 1.27
CA ASP A 232 3.74 6.78 1.64
C ASP A 232 4.42 7.67 2.71
N PHE A 233 3.63 8.23 3.63
CA PHE A 233 4.16 8.96 4.78
C PHE A 233 5.15 8.07 5.59
N PRO A 234 6.32 8.59 6.01
CA PRO A 234 6.71 10.00 6.02
C PRO A 234 7.52 10.47 4.80
N VAL A 235 7.53 9.73 3.68
CA VAL A 235 8.23 10.17 2.45
C VAL A 235 7.56 11.40 1.86
N GLU A 236 6.23 11.39 1.75
CA GLU A 236 5.42 12.53 1.33
C GLU A 236 4.52 13.04 2.48
N ASP A 237 3.90 14.20 2.24
CA ASP A 237 2.90 14.78 3.14
C ASP A 237 1.73 13.80 3.38
N ILE A 238 1.30 13.67 4.63
CA ILE A 238 0.18 12.82 5.03
C ILE A 238 -1.17 13.39 4.58
N ASP A 239 -1.24 14.67 4.23
CA ASP A 239 -2.50 15.35 3.90
C ASP A 239 -3.13 14.80 2.59
N PRO A 240 -4.29 14.12 2.66
CA PRO A 240 -4.94 13.56 1.47
C PRO A 240 -5.43 14.64 0.50
N ARG A 241 -5.60 15.91 0.94
CA ARG A 241 -5.97 17.02 0.05
C ARG A 241 -4.88 17.29 -0.99
N ALA A 242 -3.61 17.17 -0.59
CA ALA A 242 -2.46 17.31 -1.49
C ALA A 242 -2.45 16.18 -2.53
N GLY A 243 -2.68 14.93 -2.09
CA GLY A 243 -2.83 13.78 -2.99
C GLY A 243 -4.01 13.91 -3.95
N LEU A 244 -5.17 14.39 -3.48
CA LEU A 244 -6.34 14.65 -4.33
C LEU A 244 -6.03 15.72 -5.39
N ARG A 245 -5.38 16.82 -4.99
CA ARG A 245 -4.93 17.87 -5.92
C ARG A 245 -3.96 17.29 -6.95
N ALA A 246 -2.97 16.52 -6.53
CA ALA A 246 -1.98 15.92 -7.42
C ALA A 246 -2.62 14.96 -8.44
N ALA A 247 -3.53 14.08 -8.00
CA ALA A 247 -4.23 13.13 -8.88
C ALA A 247 -5.08 13.80 -9.98
N VAL A 248 -5.74 14.91 -9.63
CA VAL A 248 -6.67 15.63 -10.52
C VAL A 248 -5.95 16.62 -11.43
N THR A 249 -4.91 17.30 -10.93
CA THR A 249 -4.26 18.39 -11.67
C THR A 249 -2.97 17.96 -12.35
N ARG A 250 -2.23 17.04 -11.74
CA ARG A 250 -0.84 16.71 -12.04
C ARG A 250 0.09 17.92 -12.08
N LYS A 251 -0.27 19.00 -11.36
CA LYS A 251 0.50 20.24 -11.31
C LYS A 251 1.44 20.23 -10.11
N PRO A 252 2.77 20.28 -10.31
CA PRO A 252 3.68 20.69 -9.25
C PRO A 252 3.40 22.15 -8.84
N ALA A 253 4.07 22.65 -7.80
CA ALA A 253 3.77 23.95 -7.21
C ALA A 253 3.96 25.15 -8.18
N ALA A 254 4.85 25.05 -9.19
CA ALA A 254 5.27 26.18 -10.00
C ALA A 254 5.37 25.92 -11.52
N GLU A 255 4.83 24.82 -12.05
CA GLU A 255 5.01 24.43 -13.46
C GLU A 255 3.70 23.94 -14.12
N PRO A 256 3.64 23.86 -15.47
CA PRO A 256 2.56 23.17 -16.15
C PRO A 256 2.38 21.74 -15.62
N ALA A 257 1.19 21.18 -15.84
CA ALA A 257 0.93 19.82 -15.41
C ALA A 257 1.81 18.82 -16.16
N TRP A 258 2.41 17.90 -15.41
CA TRP A 258 3.27 16.86 -15.96
C TRP A 258 2.46 15.61 -16.29
N MET A 259 2.54 15.14 -17.54
CA MET A 259 1.73 14.03 -18.09
C MET A 259 0.21 14.22 -17.88
N PRO A 260 -0.39 15.34 -18.35
CA PRO A 260 -1.78 15.71 -18.05
C PRO A 260 -2.83 14.69 -18.51
N GLU A 261 -2.53 13.85 -19.49
CA GLU A 261 -3.36 12.73 -19.92
C GLU A 261 -3.61 11.70 -18.82
N GLN A 262 -2.73 11.65 -17.80
CA GLN A 262 -2.90 10.75 -16.67
C GLN A 262 -3.85 11.29 -15.59
N ARG A 263 -4.47 12.46 -15.76
CA ARG A 263 -5.39 13.02 -14.74
C ARG A 263 -6.61 12.14 -14.47
N LEU A 264 -7.03 12.14 -13.21
CA LEU A 264 -8.33 11.60 -12.81
C LEU A 264 -9.40 12.69 -12.72
N ARG A 265 -10.66 12.28 -12.90
CA ARG A 265 -11.76 13.07 -12.38
C ARG A 265 -11.71 13.06 -10.86
N ARG A 266 -12.28 14.10 -10.25
CA ARG A 266 -12.25 14.26 -8.79
C ARG A 266 -12.95 13.12 -8.06
N ASP A 267 -14.05 12.60 -8.60
CA ASP A 267 -14.79 11.45 -8.06
C ASP A 267 -13.96 10.16 -8.07
N GLU A 268 -13.21 9.93 -9.15
CA GLU A 268 -12.32 8.77 -9.27
C GLU A 268 -11.18 8.85 -8.25
N ALA A 269 -10.58 10.03 -8.08
CA ALA A 269 -9.50 10.25 -7.12
C ALA A 269 -9.98 10.11 -5.66
N LEU A 270 -11.13 10.71 -5.31
CA LEU A 270 -11.72 10.53 -3.97
C LEU A 270 -12.04 9.05 -3.71
N ARG A 271 -12.59 8.35 -4.71
CA ARG A 271 -12.87 6.92 -4.59
C ARG A 271 -11.61 6.10 -4.33
N ALA A 272 -10.49 6.41 -4.99
CA ALA A 272 -9.22 5.72 -4.78
C ALA A 272 -8.66 5.92 -3.34
N PHE A 273 -8.84 7.10 -2.75
CA PHE A 273 -8.48 7.36 -1.34
C PHE A 273 -9.45 6.75 -0.31
N THR A 274 -10.65 6.34 -0.73
CA THR A 274 -11.71 5.85 0.17
C THR A 274 -12.07 4.40 -0.14
N ALA A 275 -13.09 4.16 -0.97
CA ALA A 275 -13.55 2.81 -1.31
C ALA A 275 -12.47 1.93 -1.97
N GLY A 276 -11.55 2.54 -2.73
CA GLY A 276 -10.41 1.86 -3.34
C GLY A 276 -9.40 1.36 -2.31
N ALA A 277 -9.04 2.22 -1.35
CA ALA A 277 -8.20 1.84 -0.21
C ALA A 277 -8.88 0.76 0.66
N ALA A 278 -10.18 0.92 0.96
CA ALA A 278 -10.96 -0.08 1.71
C ALA A 278 -11.00 -1.44 0.99
N TRP A 279 -11.20 -1.45 -0.33
CA TRP A 279 -11.12 -2.67 -1.15
C TRP A 279 -9.74 -3.33 -1.07
N ALA A 280 -8.68 -2.53 -1.06
CA ALA A 280 -7.30 -2.99 -0.99
C ALA A 280 -6.93 -3.62 0.36
N GLU A 281 -7.66 -3.31 1.43
CA GLU A 281 -7.48 -3.89 2.78
C GLU A 281 -8.59 -4.89 3.19
N PHE A 282 -9.46 -5.32 2.26
CA PHE A 282 -10.60 -6.21 2.53
C PHE A 282 -11.65 -5.62 3.50
N ALA A 283 -11.75 -4.29 3.56
CA ALA A 283 -12.69 -3.59 4.41
C ALA A 283 -13.87 -2.96 3.66
N GLU A 284 -14.08 -3.26 2.37
CA GLU A 284 -15.15 -2.64 1.56
C GLU A 284 -16.56 -2.89 2.08
N GLY A 285 -16.76 -3.91 2.93
CA GLY A 285 -18.04 -4.20 3.59
C GLY A 285 -18.29 -3.38 4.86
N ARG A 286 -17.30 -2.61 5.32
CA ARG A 286 -17.35 -1.82 6.57
C ARG A 286 -16.71 -0.43 6.47
N ARG A 287 -15.95 -0.11 5.43
CA ARG A 287 -15.19 1.15 5.26
C ARG A 287 -15.22 1.66 3.83
N GLY A 288 -14.79 2.92 3.67
CA GLY A 288 -14.57 3.56 2.37
C GLY A 288 -15.81 4.19 1.74
N CYS A 289 -16.96 4.11 2.39
CA CYS A 289 -18.14 4.91 2.05
C CYS A 289 -18.99 5.19 3.30
N ILE A 290 -19.78 6.25 3.24
CA ILE A 290 -20.72 6.60 4.30
C ILE A 290 -22.03 5.85 4.02
N ARG A 291 -22.33 4.85 4.86
CA ARG A 291 -23.52 4.01 4.76
C ARG A 291 -23.84 3.41 6.12
N GLU A 292 -25.12 3.16 6.39
CA GLU A 292 -25.53 2.40 7.57
C GLU A 292 -24.80 1.05 7.66
N GLY A 293 -24.33 0.70 8.85
CA GLY A 293 -23.56 -0.53 9.12
C GLY A 293 -22.06 -0.44 8.82
N PHE A 294 -21.55 0.70 8.34
CA PHE A 294 -20.12 0.95 8.16
C PHE A 294 -19.52 1.59 9.42
N ASP A 295 -18.20 1.55 9.53
CA ASP A 295 -17.47 2.25 10.59
C ASP A 295 -17.75 3.76 10.52
N ASP A 296 -17.99 4.36 11.69
CA ASP A 296 -18.17 5.80 11.86
C ASP A 296 -16.82 6.55 11.82
N ASP A 297 -16.08 6.37 10.72
CA ASP A 297 -14.82 7.04 10.40
C ASP A 297 -15.10 8.16 9.39
N LEU A 298 -15.10 9.41 9.85
CA LEU A 298 -15.53 10.58 9.08
C LEU A 298 -14.52 11.73 9.17
N THR A 299 -14.26 12.39 8.04
CA THR A 299 -13.59 13.68 8.00
C THR A 299 -14.57 14.71 7.47
N VAL A 300 -14.84 15.73 8.27
CA VAL A 300 -15.72 16.85 7.90
C VAL A 300 -14.85 18.00 7.42
N PHE A 301 -15.03 18.39 6.16
CA PHE A 301 -14.36 19.56 5.59
C PHE A 301 -15.26 20.79 5.75
N GLY A 302 -14.67 21.95 6.04
CA GLY A 302 -15.41 23.22 6.18
C GLY A 302 -15.95 23.76 4.85
N ARG A 303 -15.52 23.19 3.72
CA ARG A 303 -16.07 23.45 2.38
C ARG A 303 -16.13 22.14 1.59
N ASP A 304 -17.00 22.08 0.60
CA ASP A 304 -17.14 20.92 -0.26
C ASP A 304 -15.89 20.72 -1.14
N VAL A 305 -15.05 19.74 -0.77
CA VAL A 305 -13.84 19.35 -1.51
C VAL A 305 -14.14 18.88 -2.93
N MET A 306 -15.38 18.49 -3.23
CA MET A 306 -15.81 18.10 -4.57
C MET A 306 -16.17 19.30 -5.46
N ALA A 307 -16.45 20.47 -4.88
CA ALA A 307 -16.89 21.65 -5.60
C ALA A 307 -15.86 22.80 -5.65
N VAL A 308 -15.01 22.96 -4.64
CA VAL A 308 -14.00 24.04 -4.61
C VAL A 308 -13.04 23.99 -5.81
N HIS A 309 -12.44 25.13 -6.16
CA HIS A 309 -11.39 25.16 -7.17
C HIS A 309 -10.21 24.27 -6.74
N VAL A 310 -9.57 23.57 -7.69
CA VAL A 310 -8.48 22.60 -7.38
C VAL A 310 -7.31 23.22 -6.63
N ASP A 311 -7.02 24.49 -6.87
CA ASP A 311 -5.92 25.21 -6.20
C ASP A 311 -6.27 25.64 -4.76
N GLU A 312 -7.55 25.56 -4.38
CA GLU A 312 -8.02 25.84 -3.02
C GLU A 312 -8.13 24.57 -2.15
N LEU A 313 -7.96 23.38 -2.74
CA LEU A 313 -8.17 22.10 -2.04
C LEU A 313 -7.35 22.01 -0.74
N CYS A 314 -6.06 22.35 -0.79
CA CYS A 314 -5.17 22.25 0.36
C CYS A 314 -5.48 23.30 1.45
N SER A 315 -6.22 24.36 1.13
CA SER A 315 -6.62 25.39 2.11
C SER A 315 -8.01 25.17 2.70
N VAL A 316 -8.76 24.16 2.25
CA VAL A 316 -10.06 23.81 2.85
C VAL A 316 -9.84 23.31 4.28
N PRO A 317 -10.34 23.99 5.33
CA PRO A 317 -10.12 23.56 6.70
C PRO A 317 -10.79 22.21 6.97
N ILE A 318 -10.14 21.38 7.80
CA ILE A 318 -10.80 20.21 8.40
C ILE A 318 -11.57 20.74 9.60
N ALA A 319 -12.90 20.63 9.56
CA ALA A 319 -13.78 21.09 10.62
C ALA A 319 -13.90 20.06 11.75
N ALA A 320 -13.84 18.77 11.44
CA ALA A 320 -13.83 17.70 12.44
C ALA A 320 -13.29 16.38 11.88
N THR A 321 -12.84 15.51 12.77
CA THR A 321 -12.54 14.10 12.47
C THR A 321 -13.17 13.20 13.52
N VAL A 322 -13.85 12.16 13.06
CA VAL A 322 -14.49 11.12 13.87
C VAL A 322 -13.82 9.79 13.53
N VAL A 323 -13.45 9.01 14.54
CA VAL A 323 -12.89 7.66 14.40
C VAL A 323 -13.69 6.71 15.28
N GLY A 324 -14.31 5.70 14.68
CA GLY A 324 -15.17 4.74 15.36
C GLY A 324 -16.27 5.41 16.20
N GLY A 325 -16.88 6.48 15.67
CA GLY A 325 -17.97 7.22 16.32
C GLY A 325 -17.51 8.21 17.39
N ARG A 326 -16.21 8.32 17.64
CA ARG A 326 -15.64 9.28 18.61
C ARG A 326 -15.00 10.45 17.88
N GLY A 327 -15.41 11.67 18.22
CA GLY A 327 -14.74 12.89 17.75
C GLY A 327 -13.31 12.95 18.32
N VAL A 328 -12.32 12.89 17.45
CA VAL A 328 -10.88 12.93 17.81
C VAL A 328 -10.22 14.25 17.46
N TYR A 329 -10.86 15.05 16.60
CA TYR A 329 -10.40 16.38 16.23
C TYR A 329 -11.60 17.30 15.98
N ALA A 330 -11.47 18.54 16.44
CA ALA A 330 -12.38 19.64 16.14
C ALA A 330 -11.55 20.84 15.67
N GLY A 331 -11.81 21.27 14.43
CA GLY A 331 -11.20 22.48 13.87
C GLY A 331 -11.74 23.73 14.55
N ALA A 332 -10.85 24.71 14.73
CA ALA A 332 -11.19 26.03 15.26
C ALA A 332 -11.91 26.90 14.21
#